data_AF-A0AAN5I7E9-F1
#
_entry.id   AF-A0AAN5I7E9-F1
#
_cell.length_a   1.000
_cell.length_b   1.000
_cell.length_c   1.000
_cell.angle_alpha   90.00
_cell.angle_beta   90.00
_cell.angle_gamma   90.00
#
_symmetry.space_group_name_H-M   'P 1'
#
loop_
_entity.id
_entity.type
_entity.pdbx_description
1 polymer ?
#
loop_
_entity_poly.entity_id
_entity_poly.type
_entity_poly.pdbx_seq_one_letter_code
_entity_poly.pdbx_strand_id
1 'polypeptide(L)'
;LSVQCGHLDDPWDVPGVAHFCEPMIFHGNSKYPKDNEYSNFVTANGGSANARTFAEYTHYYFSVHNDALEGALDRFCNCFLTPKFSENATDKE
;
A
#
# COMPACT_ATOMS: atom_id res chain seq x y z
N LEU A 1 -0.31 7.61 -6.64
CA LEU A 1 1.17 7.61 -6.71
C LEU A 1 1.60 6.50 -7.64
N SER A 2 2.52 6.77 -8.57
CA SER A 2 3.16 5.72 -9.37
C SER A 2 4.62 5.62 -8.96
N VAL A 3 5.07 4.41 -8.64
CA VAL A 3 6.47 4.09 -8.42
C VAL A 3 6.99 3.47 -9.71
N GLN A 4 8.08 4.01 -10.26
CA GLN A 4 8.68 3.51 -11.51
C GLN A 4 9.53 2.26 -11.25
N CYS A 5 8.86 1.23 -10.73
CA CYS A 5 9.37 -0.10 -10.47
C CYS A 5 8.19 -1.07 -10.61
N GLY A 6 8.32 -2.08 -11.47
CA GLY A 6 7.29 -3.08 -11.73
C GLY A 6 7.83 -4.51 -11.65
N HIS A 7 7.06 -5.49 -12.13
CA HIS A 7 7.46 -6.89 -12.05
C HIS A 7 8.62 -7.28 -13.01
N LEU A 8 9.06 -6.38 -13.90
CA LEU A 8 10.30 -6.56 -14.66
C LEU A 8 11.55 -6.25 -13.84
N ASP A 9 11.40 -5.55 -12.72
CA ASP A 9 12.49 -5.21 -11.80
C ASP A 9 12.65 -6.24 -10.67
N ASP A 10 11.87 -7.34 -10.70
CA ASP A 10 11.95 -8.41 -9.72
C ASP A 10 13.34 -9.08 -9.73
N PRO A 11 13.92 -9.40 -8.56
CA PRO A 11 15.11 -10.23 -8.47
C PRO A 11 14.91 -11.56 -9.18
N TRP A 12 15.90 -11.99 -9.95
CA TRP A 12 15.83 -13.23 -10.74
C TRP A 12 15.65 -14.49 -9.87
N ASP A 13 16.12 -14.45 -8.62
CA ASP A 13 16.01 -15.50 -7.62
C ASP A 13 14.72 -15.43 -6.81
N VAL A 14 13.96 -14.33 -6.89
CA VAL A 14 12.69 -14.12 -6.17
C VAL A 14 11.68 -13.41 -7.07
N PRO A 15 11.10 -14.10 -8.07
CA PRO A 15 10.08 -13.51 -8.93
C PRO A 15 8.79 -13.18 -8.15
N GLY A 16 8.12 -12.09 -8.49
CA GLY A 16 6.86 -11.65 -7.89
C GLY A 16 6.99 -10.68 -6.71
N VAL A 17 8.19 -10.24 -6.35
CA VAL A 17 8.43 -9.36 -5.20
C VAL A 17 7.74 -8.00 -5.36
N ALA A 18 7.72 -7.41 -6.55
CA ALA A 18 7.02 -6.16 -6.80
C ALA A 18 5.52 -6.30 -6.53
N HIS A 19 4.90 -7.37 -7.03
CA HIS A 19 3.50 -7.68 -6.78
C HIS A 19 3.23 -8.01 -5.32
N PHE A 20 4.14 -8.71 -4.64
CA PHE A 20 4.03 -9.00 -3.21
C PHE A 20 4.12 -7.72 -2.35
N CYS A 21 5.00 -6.79 -2.71
CA CYS A 21 5.14 -5.51 -2.00
C CYS A 21 3.88 -4.64 -2.13
N GLU A 22 3.12 -4.78 -3.22
CA GLU A 22 1.95 -3.95 -3.53
C GLU A 22 0.87 -3.95 -2.43
N PRO A 23 0.29 -5.10 -2.02
CA PRO A 23 -0.67 -5.11 -0.91
C PRO A 23 0.03 -4.90 0.44
N MET A 24 1.27 -5.39 0.58
CA MET A 24 1.99 -5.41 1.85
C MET A 24 2.23 -4.03 2.48
N ILE A 25 2.39 -2.97 1.67
CA ILE A 25 2.57 -1.62 2.19
C ILE A 25 1.32 -1.08 2.93
N PHE A 26 0.15 -1.71 2.77
CA PHE A 26 -1.07 -1.34 3.48
C PHE A 26 -1.23 -2.02 4.84
N HIS A 27 -0.40 -3.01 5.16
CA HIS A 27 -0.43 -3.77 6.42
C HIS A 27 0.32 -3.09 7.58
N GLY A 28 0.02 -1.80 7.78
CA GLY A 28 0.52 -1.00 8.89
C GLY A 28 1.93 -0.42 8.70
N ASN A 29 2.18 0.67 9.44
CA ASN A 29 3.44 1.42 9.41
C ASN A 29 3.77 1.96 10.81
N SER A 30 4.90 2.67 10.97
CA SER A 30 5.35 3.14 12.29
C SER A 30 4.38 4.12 12.96
N LYS A 31 3.69 4.96 12.17
CA LYS A 31 2.71 5.94 12.69
C LYS A 31 1.33 5.32 12.91
N TYR A 32 0.95 4.39 12.05
CA TYR A 32 -0.32 3.68 12.01
C TYR A 32 -0.06 2.16 12.07
N PRO A 33 0.24 1.60 13.25
CA PRO A 33 0.74 0.23 13.38
C PRO A 33 -0.33 -0.84 13.31
N LYS A 34 -1.61 -0.45 13.36
CA LYS A 34 -2.73 -1.38 13.26
C LYS A 34 -2.86 -1.85 11.82
N ASP A 35 -2.95 -3.17 11.67
CA ASP A 35 -3.28 -3.78 10.40
C ASP A 35 -4.64 -3.27 9.89
N ASN A 36 -4.75 -3.07 8.58
CA ASN A 36 -5.93 -2.50 7.91
C ASN A 36 -6.36 -1.07 8.33
N GLU A 37 -5.57 -0.32 9.11
CA GLU A 37 -5.90 1.06 9.52
C GLU A 37 -6.18 1.96 8.32
N TYR A 38 -5.38 1.84 7.25
CA TYR A 38 -5.56 2.61 6.03
C TYR A 38 -6.89 2.27 5.33
N SER A 39 -7.12 0.98 5.05
CA SER A 39 -8.33 0.48 4.40
C SER A 39 -9.59 0.86 5.19
N ASN A 40 -9.56 0.68 6.52
CA ASN A 40 -10.66 1.04 7.40
C ASN A 40 -10.95 2.55 7.37
N PHE A 41 -9.91 3.40 7.39
CA PHE A 41 -10.09 4.84 7.29
C PHE A 41 -10.73 5.25 5.96
N VAL A 42 -10.22 4.71 4.85
CA VAL A 42 -10.74 5.02 3.51
C VAL A 42 -12.20 4.60 3.39
N THR A 43 -12.55 3.38 3.78
CA THR A 43 -13.93 2.88 3.73
C THR A 43 -14.86 3.65 4.67
N ALA A 44 -14.43 3.97 5.89
CA ALA A 44 -15.23 4.75 6.84
C ALA A 44 -15.53 6.17 6.34
N ASN A 45 -14.68 6.71 5.46
CA ASN A 45 -14.85 8.01 4.82
C ASN A 45 -15.42 7.91 3.40
N GLY A 46 -16.21 6.87 3.12
CA GLY A 46 -16.95 6.68 1.86
C GLY A 46 -16.07 6.51 0.63
N GLY A 47 -14.85 6.05 0.85
CA GLY A 47 -13.82 5.91 -0.16
C GLY A 47 -13.51 4.47 -0.54
N SER A 48 -12.61 4.34 -1.51
CA SER A 48 -11.97 3.08 -1.88
C SER A 48 -10.50 3.31 -2.20
N ALA A 49 -9.68 2.30 -1.94
CA ALA A 49 -8.26 2.30 -2.30
C ALA A 49 -7.96 1.02 -3.09
N ASN A 50 -7.01 1.11 -4.00
CA ASN A 50 -6.50 -0.04 -4.72
C ASN A 50 -5.08 0.23 -5.24
N ALA A 51 -4.42 -0.82 -5.68
CA ALA A 51 -3.12 -0.76 -6.30
C ALA A 51 -3.04 -1.74 -7.47
N ARG A 52 -2.01 -1.58 -8.30
CA ARG A 52 -1.68 -2.53 -9.35
C ARG A 52 -0.22 -2.43 -9.78
N THR A 53 0.43 -3.58 -9.80
CA THR A 53 1.77 -3.79 -10.34
C THR A 53 1.68 -4.10 -11.82
N PHE A 54 2.35 -3.28 -12.63
CA PHE A 54 2.54 -3.48 -14.05
C PHE A 54 3.99 -3.89 -14.33
N ALA A 55 4.34 -4.03 -15.61
CA ALA A 55 5.67 -4.43 -16.03
C ALA A 55 6.76 -3.49 -15.51
N GLU A 56 6.57 -2.18 -15.66
CA GLU A 56 7.62 -1.17 -15.41
C GLU A 56 7.29 -0.22 -14.24
N TYR A 57 6.09 -0.33 -13.66
CA TYR A 57 5.65 0.54 -12.59
C TYR A 57 4.57 -0.10 -11.72
N THR A 58 4.43 0.43 -10.51
CA THR A 58 3.35 0.07 -9.58
C THR A 58 2.53 1.31 -9.26
N HIS A 59 1.22 1.23 -9.46
CA HIS A 59 0.30 2.34 -9.31
C HIS A 59 -0.60 2.16 -8.09
N TYR A 60 -0.67 3.18 -7.24
CA TYR A 60 -1.47 3.20 -6.02
C TYR A 60 -2.42 4.39 -6.06
N TYR A 61 -3.68 4.16 -5.73
CA TYR A 61 -4.70 5.21 -5.79
C TYR A 61 -5.80 5.00 -4.75
N PHE A 62 -6.42 6.11 -4.35
CA PHE A 62 -7.56 6.09 -3.46
C PHE A 62 -8.51 7.26 -3.74
N SER A 63 -9.72 7.12 -3.22
CA SER A 63 -10.74 8.15 -3.16
C SER A 63 -11.30 8.20 -1.74
N VAL A 64 -11.71 9.38 -1.28
CA VAL A 64 -12.41 9.63 0.00
C VAL A 64 -13.27 10.89 -0.15
N HIS A 65 -14.18 11.15 0.79
CA HIS A 65 -14.82 12.45 0.89
C HIS A 65 -13.78 13.57 1.11
N ASN A 66 -14.06 14.77 0.57
CA ASN A 66 -13.14 15.91 0.59
C ASN A 66 -12.62 16.24 2.00
N ASP A 67 -13.50 16.21 3.00
CA ASP A 67 -13.15 16.55 4.39
C ASP A 67 -12.17 15.55 5.03
N ALA A 68 -12.05 14.35 4.45
CA ALA A 68 -11.16 13.30 4.92
C ALA A 68 -9.83 13.22 4.16
N LEU A 69 -9.62 14.07 3.15
CA LEU A 69 -8.46 14.00 2.25
C LEU A 69 -7.14 14.10 3.02
N GLU A 70 -7.01 15.03 3.95
CA GLU A 70 -5.78 15.22 4.74
C GLU A 70 -5.44 13.96 5.55
N GLY A 71 -6.43 13.40 6.25
CA GLY A 71 -6.26 12.19 7.04
C GLY A 71 -5.99 10.93 6.22
N ALA A 72 -6.54 10.84 5.00
CA ALA A 72 -6.28 9.74 4.07
C ALA A 72 -4.89 9.85 3.45
N LEU A 73 -4.49 11.07 3.05
CA LEU A 73 -3.20 11.33 2.41
C LEU A 73 -2.05 11.11 3.39
N ASP A 74 -2.18 11.52 4.65
CA ASP A 74 -1.15 11.27 5.66
C ASP A 74 -0.94 9.76 5.90
N ARG A 75 -2.03 8.98 6.02
CA ARG A 75 -1.93 7.51 6.12
C ARG A 75 -1.28 6.91 4.87
N PHE A 76 -1.72 7.34 3.69
CA PHE A 76 -1.19 6.89 2.41
C PHE A 76 0.32 7.14 2.29
N CYS A 77 0.80 8.34 2.63
CA CYS A 77 2.22 8.67 2.63
C CYS A 77 3.02 7.75 3.56
N ASN A 78 2.50 7.45 4.75
CA ASN A 78 3.19 6.59 5.71
C ASN A 78 3.33 5.13 5.24
N CYS A 79 2.46 4.64 4.34
CA CYS A 79 2.62 3.34 3.69
C CYS A 79 3.94 3.23 2.90
N PHE A 80 4.46 4.35 2.37
CA PHE A 80 5.71 4.37 1.60
C PHE A 80 6.94 4.74 2.42
N LEU A 81 6.76 5.36 3.59
CA LEU A 81 7.86 5.85 4.41
C LEU A 81 8.38 4.80 5.39
N THR A 82 7.47 4.11 6.10
CA THR A 82 7.85 3.17 7.17
C THR A 82 6.94 1.93 7.23
N PRO A 83 6.75 1.21 6.10
CA PRO A 83 5.95 -0.02 6.09
C PRO A 83 6.56 -1.06 7.03
N LYS A 84 5.70 -1.81 7.75
CA LYS A 84 6.17 -2.73 8.79
C LYS A 84 6.63 -4.08 8.26
N PHE A 85 5.99 -4.60 7.19
CA PHE A 85 6.22 -5.95 6.66
C PHE A 85 6.27 -7.02 7.77
N SER A 86 5.26 -7.06 8.65
CA SER A 86 5.26 -8.05 9.74
C SER A 86 5.13 -9.47 9.20
N GLU A 87 5.79 -10.44 9.86
CA GLU A 87 5.71 -11.87 9.51
C GLU A 87 4.26 -12.34 9.35
N ASN A 88 3.38 -12.01 10.30
CA ASN A 88 1.95 -12.36 10.25
C ASN A 88 1.19 -11.84 9.01
N ALA A 89 1.62 -10.72 8.43
CA ALA A 89 1.01 -10.18 7.21
C ALA A 89 1.63 -10.87 5.98
N THR A 90 2.95 -11.09 6.03
CA THR A 90 3.72 -11.76 4.99
C THR A 90 3.24 -13.19 4.75
N ASP A 91 2.87 -13.93 5.80
CA ASP A 91 2.37 -15.31 5.69
C ASP A 91 0.94 -15.43 5.13
N LYS A 92 0.19 -14.33 5.09
CA LYS A 92 -1.22 -14.32 4.66
C LYS A 92 -1.39 -13.95 3.19
N GLU A 93 -0.45 -13.17 2.65
CA GLU A 93 -0.37 -12.79 1.23
C GLU A 93 0.29 -13.90 0.41
#